data_AF-A0A9Q3C990-F1
#
_entry.id   AF-A0A9Q3C990-F1
#
_cell.length_a   1.000
_cell.length_b   1.000
_cell.length_c   1.000
_cell.angle_alpha   90.00
_cell.angle_beta   90.00
_cell.angle_gamma   90.00
#
_symmetry.space_group_name_H-M   'P 1'
#
loop_
_entity.id
_entity.type
_entity.pdbx_description
1 polymer ?
#
loop_
_entity_poly.entity_id
_entity_poly.type
_entity_poly.pdbx_seq_one_letter_code
_entity_poly.pdbx_strand_id
1 'polypeptide(L)'
;MLGIKLAFSTACNPQTDGLAGRMIQTMEDSLRRFCAYAMEYKDHEGYTHDWVTLLPAVQLAYNISQHSTIGRTPALVEKGWNPLLPVDHLKKNLLTIYPTAKDFHDMWKRAYERLLCRALHCHYAVEVKLAEEFSRKHPVFPISLFKPYFQTEEDKFPCRRRNPTPPAIVEVEDSPGPVSKIIRTRKIRIDGKDQRQYLVRFRNQTADKDKWLAEDAIPDGNLHLRRFRASRRAEQSHQ
;
A
#
# COMPACT_ATOMS: atom_id res chain seq x y z
N MET A 1 33.25 0.26 -5.99
CA MET A 1 32.73 1.62 -6.26
C MET A 1 31.23 1.62 -6.06
N LEU A 2 30.67 2.58 -5.31
CA LEU A 2 29.25 2.64 -4.90
C LEU A 2 28.24 2.94 -6.04
N GLY A 3 28.64 2.94 -7.31
CA GLY A 3 27.72 3.12 -8.45
C GLY A 3 27.04 4.49 -8.54
N ILE A 4 27.46 5.48 -7.74
CA ILE A 4 26.88 6.81 -7.70
C ILE A 4 27.28 7.66 -8.92
N LYS A 5 26.31 8.31 -9.56
CA LYS A 5 26.52 9.27 -10.64
C LYS A 5 26.54 10.68 -10.06
N LEU A 6 27.63 11.39 -10.25
CA LEU A 6 27.80 12.76 -9.79
C LEU A 6 27.16 13.73 -10.79
N ALA A 7 26.24 14.57 -10.34
CA ALA A 7 25.64 15.63 -11.15
C ALA A 7 26.14 16.98 -10.63
N PHE A 8 26.91 17.69 -11.44
CA PHE A 8 27.39 19.03 -11.11
C PHE A 8 26.37 20.08 -11.57
N SER A 9 26.13 21.08 -10.72
CA SER A 9 25.45 22.30 -11.15
C SER A 9 26.37 23.12 -12.07
N THR A 10 25.78 23.99 -12.88
CA THR A 10 26.56 24.98 -13.65
C THR A 10 27.24 25.97 -12.71
N ALA A 11 28.47 26.37 -13.05
CA ALA A 11 29.20 27.38 -12.29
C ALA A 11 28.38 28.68 -12.20
N CYS A 12 28.36 29.31 -11.02
CA CYS A 12 27.65 30.56 -10.74
C CYS A 12 26.11 30.50 -10.93
N ASN A 13 25.48 29.33 -10.87
CA ASN A 13 24.02 29.22 -10.85
C ASN A 13 23.48 28.65 -9.52
N PRO A 14 23.38 29.49 -8.46
CA PRO A 14 22.91 29.05 -7.14
C PRO A 14 21.45 28.57 -7.15
N GLN A 15 20.70 28.88 -8.21
CA GLN A 15 19.29 28.47 -8.35
C GLN A 15 19.13 26.96 -8.57
N THR A 16 20.16 26.30 -9.11
CA THR A 16 20.15 24.85 -9.40
C THR A 16 20.05 24.01 -8.13
N ASP A 17 20.53 24.51 -6.99
CA ASP A 17 20.48 23.84 -5.68
C ASP A 17 19.68 24.66 -4.65
N GLY A 18 18.56 25.23 -5.09
CA GLY A 18 17.72 26.07 -4.23
C GLY A 18 17.12 25.33 -3.03
N LEU A 19 16.94 24.00 -3.12
CA LEU A 19 16.43 23.19 -2.01
C LEU A 19 17.46 23.11 -0.87
N ALA A 20 18.71 22.75 -1.17
CA ALA A 20 19.75 22.73 -0.14
C ALA A 20 20.05 24.14 0.36
N GLY A 21 20.07 25.14 -0.52
CA GLY A 21 20.27 26.53 -0.12
C GLY A 21 19.26 27.04 0.91
N ARG A 22 17.96 26.75 0.71
CA ARG A 22 16.89 27.10 1.66
C ARG A 22 17.03 26.35 2.99
N MET A 23 17.43 25.08 2.94
CA MET A 23 17.70 24.28 4.14
C MET A 23 18.86 24.86 4.94
N ILE A 24 19.99 25.18 4.28
CA ILE A 24 21.18 25.76 4.91
C ILE A 24 20.82 27.09 5.58
N GLN A 25 20.13 27.98 4.88
CA GLN A 25 19.70 29.27 5.43
C GLN A 25 18.84 29.09 6.71
N THR A 26 17.92 28.12 6.71
CA THR A 26 17.07 27.84 7.86
C THR A 26 17.89 27.32 9.05
N MET A 27 18.87 26.45 8.79
CA MET A 27 19.77 25.93 9.82
C MET A 27 20.68 27.03 10.39
N GLU A 28 21.25 27.89 9.55
CA GLU A 28 22.06 29.03 9.97
C GLU A 28 21.27 30.00 10.87
N ASP A 29 20.04 30.34 10.47
CA ASP A 29 19.17 31.20 11.29
C ASP A 29 18.80 30.55 12.62
N SER A 30 18.63 29.22 12.63
CA SER A 30 18.39 28.46 13.86
C SER A 30 19.59 28.54 14.80
N LEU A 31 20.78 28.22 14.28
CA LEU A 31 22.05 28.28 15.01
C LEU A 31 22.30 29.68 15.57
N ARG A 32 22.11 30.73 14.76
CA ARG A 32 22.29 32.12 15.19
C ARG A 32 21.44 32.47 16.41
N ARG A 33 20.18 32.01 16.44
CA ARG A 33 19.26 32.26 17.56
C ARG A 33 19.68 31.53 18.83
N PHE A 34 20.12 30.27 18.69
CA PHE A 34 20.59 29.49 19.83
C PHE A 34 21.93 29.99 20.37
N CYS A 35 22.89 30.32 19.51
CA CYS A 35 24.17 30.91 19.94
C CYS A 35 24.01 32.29 20.59
N ALA A 36 22.97 33.06 20.22
CA ALA A 36 22.66 34.33 20.89
C ALA A 36 22.07 34.15 22.30
N TYR A 37 21.45 33.00 22.59
CA TYR A 37 20.67 32.77 23.83
C TYR A 37 21.29 31.76 24.80
N ALA A 38 22.23 30.92 24.34
CA ALA A 38 22.87 29.89 25.18
C ALA A 38 23.65 30.53 26.34
N MET A 39 23.36 30.07 27.57
CA MET A 39 23.71 30.77 28.82
C MET A 39 25.03 30.31 29.47
N GLU A 40 25.76 29.33 28.93
CA GLU A 40 26.79 28.63 29.72
C GLU A 40 28.25 28.97 29.37
N TYR A 41 28.54 29.59 28.23
CA TYR A 41 29.92 29.99 27.91
C TYR A 41 29.90 31.18 26.96
N LYS A 42 30.16 32.39 27.48
CA LYS A 42 30.36 33.59 26.69
C LYS A 42 31.82 33.97 26.80
N ASP A 43 32.52 34.08 25.67
CA ASP A 43 33.86 34.67 25.66
C ASP A 43 33.79 36.14 26.10
N HIS A 44 34.95 36.80 26.28
CA HIS A 44 35.04 38.22 26.66
C HIS A 44 34.25 39.17 25.74
N GLU A 45 33.85 38.72 24.54
CA GLU A 45 33.06 39.45 23.54
C GLU A 45 31.55 39.12 23.57
N GLY A 46 31.09 38.26 24.48
CA GLY A 46 29.66 37.97 24.68
C GLY A 46 29.06 36.89 23.77
N TYR A 47 29.86 36.24 22.91
CA TYR A 47 29.42 35.17 22.01
C TYR A 47 29.70 33.78 22.57
N THR A 48 28.74 32.87 22.41
CA THR A 48 28.91 31.43 22.61
C THR A 48 29.25 30.78 21.27
N HIS A 49 30.51 30.37 21.09
CA HIS A 49 31.03 29.87 19.82
C HIS A 49 30.86 28.36 19.59
N ASP A 50 30.28 27.62 20.53
CA ASP A 50 30.17 26.15 20.41
C ASP A 50 28.94 25.71 19.58
N TRP A 51 28.98 26.03 18.28
CA TRP A 51 27.95 25.62 17.33
C TRP A 51 28.01 24.12 17.02
N VAL A 52 29.17 23.48 17.23
CA VAL A 52 29.40 22.06 16.92
C VAL A 52 28.59 21.15 17.84
N THR A 53 28.55 21.44 19.15
CA THR A 53 27.72 20.68 20.10
C THR A 53 26.23 20.89 19.90
N LEU A 54 25.86 22.04 19.32
CA LEU A 54 24.48 22.40 19.02
C LEU A 54 23.95 21.79 17.71
N LEU A 55 24.83 21.43 16.77
CA LEU A 55 24.45 20.85 15.47
C LEU A 55 23.49 19.66 15.59
N PRO A 56 23.72 18.63 16.44
CA PRO A 56 22.79 17.52 16.58
C PRO A 56 21.41 17.95 17.06
N ALA A 57 21.34 18.92 17.97
CA ALA A 57 20.09 19.44 18.51
C ALA A 57 19.32 20.24 17.43
N VAL A 58 20.01 21.07 16.66
CA VAL A 58 19.41 21.83 15.55
C VAL A 58 18.95 20.91 14.42
N GLN A 59 19.74 19.91 14.07
CA GLN A 59 19.35 18.91 13.07
C GLN A 59 18.09 18.15 13.49
N LEU A 60 18.02 17.75 14.76
CA LEU A 60 16.83 17.11 15.31
C LEU A 60 15.63 18.06 15.25
N ALA A 61 15.78 19.30 15.71
CA ALA A 61 14.73 20.31 15.70
C ALA A 61 14.20 20.59 14.28
N TYR A 62 15.09 20.68 13.29
CA TYR A 62 14.72 20.83 11.90
C TYR A 62 13.91 19.63 11.39
N ASN A 63 14.39 18.41 11.65
CA ASN A 63 13.76 17.17 11.17
C ASN A 63 12.37 16.88 11.78
N ILE A 64 12.11 17.39 12.99
CA ILE A 64 10.81 17.26 13.67
C ILE A 64 9.91 18.48 13.48
N SER A 65 10.40 19.57 12.89
CA SER A 65 9.60 20.76 12.62
C SER A 65 8.68 20.51 11.42
N GLN A 66 7.48 21.10 11.44
CA GLN A 66 6.56 20.99 10.30
C GLN A 66 6.96 21.99 9.21
N HIS A 67 7.17 21.50 8.00
CA HIS A 67 7.50 22.35 6.86
C HIS A 67 6.22 22.85 6.18
N SER A 68 6.13 24.16 5.90
CA SER A 68 4.95 24.79 5.29
C SER A 68 4.57 24.20 3.94
N THR A 69 5.55 23.83 3.12
CA THR A 69 5.31 23.23 1.78
C THR A 69 4.73 21.81 1.85
N ILE A 70 5.09 21.04 2.88
CA ILE A 70 4.78 19.61 2.98
C ILE A 70 3.64 19.35 3.98
N GLY A 71 3.42 20.25 4.93
CA GLY A 71 2.45 20.09 6.02
C GLY A 71 2.78 18.95 6.99
N ARG A 72 3.96 18.35 6.87
CA ARG A 72 4.47 17.24 7.70
C ARG A 72 5.93 17.50 8.07
N THR A 73 6.43 16.71 9.01
CA THR A 73 7.82 16.76 9.46
C THR A 73 8.72 15.96 8.52
N PRO A 74 9.93 16.43 8.21
CA PRO A 74 10.87 15.69 7.34
C PRO A 74 11.13 14.25 7.81
N ALA A 75 11.30 14.04 9.12
CA ALA A 75 11.51 12.70 9.69
C ALA A 75 10.33 11.75 9.41
N LEU A 76 9.10 12.26 9.42
CA LEU A 76 7.92 11.46 9.11
C LEU A 76 7.86 11.09 7.62
N VAL A 77 8.28 11.98 6.73
CA VAL A 77 8.27 11.72 5.28
C VAL A 77 9.40 10.77 4.87
N GLU A 78 10.59 10.93 5.45
CA GLU A 78 11.76 10.12 5.12
C GLU A 78 11.73 8.75 5.82
N LYS A 79 11.41 8.72 7.11
CA LYS A 79 11.56 7.53 7.97
C LYS A 79 10.22 6.93 8.41
N GLY A 80 9.10 7.64 8.26
CA GLY A 80 7.78 7.17 8.67
C GLY A 80 7.46 7.35 10.16
N TRP A 81 8.35 7.93 10.95
CA TRP A 81 8.13 8.18 12.38
C TRP A 81 8.92 9.40 12.88
N ASN A 82 8.44 10.04 13.94
CA ASN A 82 9.15 11.11 14.64
C ASN A 82 9.74 10.56 15.95
N PRO A 83 11.01 10.90 16.28
CA PRO A 83 11.61 10.51 17.55
C PRO A 83 10.91 11.20 18.73
N LEU A 84 10.80 10.47 19.84
CA LEU A 84 10.28 11.01 21.09
C LEU A 84 11.32 11.94 21.70
N LEU A 85 10.89 13.13 22.12
CA LEU A 85 11.76 14.09 22.79
C LEU A 85 11.74 13.87 24.31
N PRO A 86 12.80 14.25 25.05
CA PRO A 86 12.81 14.22 26.51
C PRO A 86 11.61 14.94 27.14
N VAL A 87 11.15 16.04 26.54
CA VAL A 87 9.94 16.76 26.97
C VAL A 87 8.67 15.94 26.83
N ASP A 88 8.59 15.01 25.88
CA ASP A 88 7.44 14.13 25.70
C ASP A 88 7.38 13.09 26.82
N HIS A 89 8.55 12.65 27.31
CA HIS A 89 8.65 11.77 28.48
C HIS A 89 8.23 12.48 29.76
N LEU A 90 8.55 13.77 29.92
CA LEU A 90 8.10 14.59 31.05
C LEU A 90 6.60 14.91 30.97
N LYS A 91 6.07 15.09 29.75
CA LYS A 91 4.64 15.36 29.50
C LYS A 91 3.73 14.13 29.65
N LYS A 92 4.27 12.90 29.74
CA LYS A 92 3.47 11.68 29.99
C LYS A 92 2.61 11.73 31.26
N ASN A 93 3.05 12.50 32.26
CA ASN A 93 2.34 12.63 33.55
C ASN A 93 1.42 13.85 33.62
N LEU A 94 1.44 14.73 32.61
CA LEU A 94 0.50 15.83 32.49
C LEU A 94 -0.75 15.31 31.76
N LEU A 95 -1.93 15.54 32.37
CA LEU A 95 -3.23 15.20 31.79
C LEU A 95 -3.26 15.57 30.31
N THR A 96 -3.24 14.54 29.47
CA THR A 96 -3.27 14.70 28.03
C THR A 96 -4.71 15.10 27.69
N ILE A 97 -4.92 16.36 27.33
CA ILE A 97 -6.23 16.90 26.89
C ILE A 97 -6.69 16.21 25.58
N TYR A 98 -5.81 15.43 24.94
CA TYR A 98 -6.16 14.57 23.83
C TYR A 98 -6.59 13.18 24.35
N PRO A 99 -7.78 12.69 23.97
CA PRO A 99 -8.34 11.46 24.50
C PRO A 99 -7.37 10.32 24.23
N THR A 100 -6.77 9.84 25.31
CA THR A 100 -5.80 8.75 25.31
C THR A 100 -6.50 7.52 24.73
N ALA A 101 -5.80 6.58 24.10
CA ALA A 101 -6.37 5.44 23.38
C ALA A 101 -7.57 4.72 24.07
N LYS A 102 -7.71 4.82 25.40
CA LYS A 102 -8.88 4.42 26.18
C LYS A 102 -10.15 5.23 25.89
N ASP A 103 -10.08 6.55 25.82
CA ASP A 103 -11.20 7.42 25.44
C ASP A 103 -11.54 7.27 23.95
N PHE A 104 -10.53 7.06 23.10
CA PHE A 104 -10.78 6.70 21.69
C PHE A 104 -11.40 5.30 21.59
N HIS A 105 -10.99 4.35 22.42
CA HIS A 105 -11.59 3.00 22.52
C HIS A 105 -13.03 3.05 23.06
N ASP A 106 -13.31 3.87 24.07
CA ASP A 106 -14.65 4.04 24.63
C ASP A 106 -15.55 4.84 23.69
N MET A 107 -15.00 5.83 22.98
CA MET A 107 -15.68 6.52 21.87
C MET A 107 -15.97 5.54 20.73
N TRP A 108 -15.03 4.69 20.34
CA TRP A 108 -15.21 3.67 19.32
C TRP A 108 -16.20 2.60 19.75
N LYS A 109 -16.17 2.14 21.00
CA LYS A 109 -17.19 1.21 21.53
C LYS A 109 -18.58 1.82 21.51
N ARG A 110 -18.73 3.06 21.99
CA ARG A 110 -20.02 3.78 21.95
C ARG A 110 -20.49 4.06 20.52
N ALA A 111 -19.57 4.36 19.61
CA ALA A 111 -19.87 4.53 18.20
C ALA A 111 -20.25 3.21 17.53
N TYR A 112 -19.58 2.11 17.88
CA TYR A 112 -19.85 0.76 17.39
C TYR A 112 -21.18 0.23 17.91
N GLU A 113 -21.51 0.41 19.19
CA GLU A 113 -22.81 0.04 19.77
C GLU A 113 -23.97 0.88 19.18
N ARG A 114 -23.74 2.19 18.97
CA ARG A 114 -24.71 3.06 18.27
C ARG A 114 -24.84 2.69 16.79
N LEU A 115 -23.75 2.29 16.13
CA LEU A 115 -23.74 1.83 14.75
C LEU A 115 -24.32 0.43 14.61
N LEU A 116 -24.21 -0.48 15.59
CA LEU A 116 -24.84 -1.80 15.54
C LEU A 116 -26.36 -1.67 15.66
N CYS A 117 -26.84 -0.75 16.51
CA CYS A 117 -28.25 -0.37 16.59
C CYS A 117 -28.75 0.36 15.33
N ARG A 118 -27.87 1.06 14.60
CA ARG A 118 -28.18 1.72 13.32
C ARG A 118 -27.97 0.85 12.09
N ALA A 119 -27.08 -0.14 12.12
CA ALA A 119 -26.74 -1.02 10.99
C ALA A 119 -27.83 -2.05 10.72
N LEU A 120 -28.71 -2.32 11.69
CA LEU A 120 -29.99 -2.96 11.42
C LEU A 120 -30.96 -2.04 10.63
N HIS A 121 -30.66 -0.75 10.49
CA HIS A 121 -31.53 0.26 9.84
C HIS A 121 -30.81 1.35 9.00
N CYS A 122 -29.68 1.08 8.34
CA CYS A 122 -29.02 2.07 7.49
C CYS A 122 -29.14 1.69 6.00
N HIS A 123 -30.14 2.28 5.32
CA HIS A 123 -30.53 2.14 3.92
C HIS A 123 -29.44 2.38 2.82
N TYR A 124 -28.16 2.50 3.16
CA TYR A 124 -27.09 2.92 2.23
C TYR A 124 -25.75 2.18 2.40
N ALA A 125 -25.72 1.01 3.03
CA ALA A 125 -24.53 0.16 2.98
C ALA A 125 -24.47 -0.57 1.63
N VAL A 126 -23.43 -0.32 0.83
CA VAL A 126 -23.21 -0.99 -0.45
C VAL A 126 -21.95 -1.85 -0.35
N GLU A 127 -22.11 -3.14 -0.58
CA GLU A 127 -21.01 -4.10 -0.70
C GLU A 127 -20.50 -4.10 -2.14
N VAL A 128 -19.21 -3.78 -2.35
CA VAL A 128 -18.58 -3.80 -3.67
C VAL A 128 -17.90 -5.17 -3.85
N LYS A 129 -18.50 -6.03 -4.67
CA LYS A 129 -17.87 -7.30 -5.10
C LYS A 129 -16.92 -7.02 -6.26
N LEU A 130 -15.62 -7.16 -6.00
CA LEU A 130 -14.59 -7.04 -7.03
C LEU A 130 -14.47 -8.37 -7.79
N ALA A 131 -14.40 -8.32 -9.12
CA ALA A 131 -14.11 -9.49 -9.94
C ALA A 131 -12.71 -10.06 -9.64
N GLU A 132 -12.53 -11.37 -9.87
CA GLU A 132 -11.32 -12.15 -9.51
C GLU A 132 -10.00 -11.54 -10.01
N GLU A 133 -10.03 -10.86 -11.16
CA GLU A 133 -8.90 -10.14 -11.76
C GLU A 133 -8.38 -8.97 -10.93
N PHE A 134 -9.23 -8.39 -10.06
CA PHE A 134 -8.90 -7.26 -9.18
C PHE A 134 -8.64 -7.67 -7.73
N SER A 135 -8.69 -8.97 -7.42
CA SER A 135 -8.43 -9.52 -6.07
C SER A 135 -7.05 -9.16 -5.50
N ARG A 136 -6.06 -8.94 -6.38
CA ARG A 136 -4.69 -8.55 -6.01
C ARG A 136 -4.51 -7.05 -5.81
N LYS A 137 -5.50 -6.21 -6.15
CA LYS A 137 -5.46 -4.78 -5.89
C LYS A 137 -6.10 -4.52 -4.53
N HIS A 138 -5.41 -3.78 -3.68
CA HIS A 138 -5.94 -3.41 -2.37
C HIS A 138 -7.31 -2.72 -2.53
N PRO A 139 -8.34 -3.09 -1.75
CA PRO A 139 -9.67 -2.49 -1.80
C PRO A 139 -9.64 -1.09 -1.15
N VAL A 140 -8.86 -0.19 -1.74
CA VAL A 140 -8.74 1.22 -1.35
C VAL A 140 -9.40 2.03 -2.45
N PHE A 141 -10.71 2.14 -2.39
CA PHE A 141 -11.49 2.99 -3.30
C PHE A 141 -11.67 4.35 -2.63
N PRO A 142 -11.30 5.47 -3.29
CA PRO A 142 -11.53 6.79 -2.73
C PRO A 142 -13.03 7.04 -2.57
N ILE A 143 -13.47 7.26 -1.32
CA ILE A 143 -14.89 7.49 -1.00
C ILE A 143 -15.41 8.78 -1.68
N SER A 144 -14.50 9.72 -2.00
CA SER A 144 -14.80 10.95 -2.75
C SER A 144 -15.30 10.72 -4.17
N LEU A 145 -15.10 9.52 -4.73
CA LEU A 145 -15.60 9.16 -6.06
C LEU A 145 -17.04 8.63 -6.03
N PHE A 146 -17.60 8.34 -4.85
CA PHE A 146 -19.02 7.99 -4.75
C PHE A 146 -19.87 9.22 -4.98
N LYS A 147 -20.68 9.18 -6.04
CA LYS A 147 -21.78 10.11 -6.21
C LYS A 147 -23.00 9.50 -5.55
N PRO A 148 -23.72 10.24 -4.67
CA PRO A 148 -24.98 9.76 -4.13
C PRO A 148 -25.92 9.43 -5.28
N TYR A 149 -26.41 8.19 -5.30
CA TYR A 149 -27.39 7.78 -6.27
C TYR A 149 -28.74 8.36 -5.86
N PHE A 150 -29.27 9.23 -6.71
CA PHE A 150 -30.65 9.69 -6.60
C PHE A 150 -31.50 8.85 -7.54
N GLN A 151 -32.49 8.16 -7.00
CA GLN A 151 -33.51 7.51 -7.81
C GLN A 151 -34.14 8.58 -8.70
N THR A 152 -34.15 8.35 -10.02
CA THR A 152 -34.66 9.34 -10.95
C THR A 152 -36.17 9.43 -10.77
N GLU A 153 -36.67 10.58 -10.33
CA GLU A 153 -38.10 10.87 -10.29
C GLU A 153 -38.64 10.88 -11.72
N GLU A 154 -39.49 9.90 -12.04
CA GLU A 154 -40.05 9.71 -13.39
C GLU A 154 -40.95 10.86 -13.81
N ASP A 155 -41.67 11.46 -12.85
CA ASP A 155 -42.57 12.59 -13.08
C ASP A 155 -41.83 13.88 -13.47
N LYS A 156 -40.58 14.02 -13.04
CA LYS A 156 -39.77 15.22 -13.27
C LYS A 156 -39.08 15.22 -14.63
N PHE A 157 -38.88 14.04 -15.23
CA PHE A 157 -38.15 13.87 -16.49
C PHE A 157 -38.74 12.74 -17.37
N PRO A 158 -39.95 12.92 -17.95
CA PRO A 158 -40.69 11.87 -18.66
C PRO A 158 -39.99 11.35 -19.93
N CYS A 159 -39.07 12.11 -20.53
CA CYS A 159 -38.37 11.73 -21.76
C CYS A 159 -37.12 10.86 -21.55
N ARG A 160 -36.75 10.55 -20.29
CA ARG A 160 -35.55 9.77 -19.97
C ARG A 160 -35.86 8.27 -20.07
N ARG A 161 -35.56 7.66 -21.23
CA ARG A 161 -35.65 6.20 -21.39
C ARG A 161 -34.72 5.52 -20.37
N ARG A 162 -35.26 4.66 -19.50
CA ARG A 162 -34.43 3.75 -18.69
C ARG A 162 -33.70 2.84 -19.66
N ASN A 163 -32.36 2.89 -19.67
CA ASN A 163 -31.60 1.82 -20.29
C ASN A 163 -31.90 0.54 -19.48
N PRO A 164 -32.26 -0.58 -20.13
CA PRO A 164 -32.47 -1.83 -19.41
C PRO A 164 -31.23 -2.14 -18.58
N THR A 165 -31.44 -2.55 -17.33
CA THR A 165 -30.37 -2.94 -16.42
C THR A 165 -29.47 -3.94 -17.16
N PRO A 166 -28.15 -3.72 -17.19
CA PRO A 166 -27.24 -4.70 -17.76
C PRO A 166 -27.56 -6.06 -17.14
N PRO A 167 -27.74 -7.13 -17.93
CA PRO A 167 -28.03 -8.44 -17.38
C PRO A 167 -26.95 -8.78 -16.36
N ALA A 168 -27.37 -9.32 -15.21
CA ALA A 168 -26.44 -9.79 -14.19
C ALA A 168 -25.41 -10.71 -14.86
N ILE A 169 -24.13 -10.43 -14.66
CA ILE A 169 -23.06 -11.33 -15.10
C ILE A 169 -23.24 -12.59 -14.24
N VAL A 170 -23.89 -13.59 -14.80
CA VAL A 170 -23.92 -14.92 -14.23
C VAL A 170 -22.49 -15.41 -14.32
N GLU A 171 -21.82 -15.63 -13.19
CA GLU A 171 -20.60 -16.42 -13.15
C GLU A 171 -20.98 -17.80 -13.68
N VAL A 172 -20.77 -18.01 -14.97
CA VAL A 172 -20.90 -19.32 -15.59
C VAL A 172 -19.82 -20.14 -14.90
N GLU A 173 -20.22 -21.03 -13.99
CA GLU A 173 -19.33 -22.07 -13.46
C GLU A 173 -18.64 -22.71 -14.67
N ASP A 174 -17.36 -22.37 -14.87
CA ASP A 174 -16.53 -22.84 -15.98
C ASP A 174 -16.20 -24.31 -15.68
N SER A 175 -17.23 -25.15 -15.80
CA SER A 175 -17.16 -26.59 -15.63
C SER A 175 -16.08 -27.06 -16.59
N PRO A 176 -14.95 -27.59 -16.08
CA PRO A 176 -13.81 -27.90 -16.93
C PRO A 176 -14.25 -28.91 -17.99
N GLY A 177 -14.19 -28.50 -19.25
CA GLY A 177 -14.54 -29.35 -20.38
C GLY A 177 -13.66 -30.61 -20.42
N PRO A 178 -13.97 -31.58 -21.31
CA PRO A 178 -13.19 -32.81 -21.40
C PRO A 178 -11.72 -32.54 -21.70
N VAL A 179 -10.83 -33.25 -21.00
CA VAL A 179 -9.37 -33.11 -21.13
C VAL A 179 -8.92 -33.54 -22.53
N SER A 180 -8.13 -32.71 -23.20
CA SER A 180 -7.54 -33.05 -24.49
C SER A 180 -6.20 -33.76 -24.32
N LYS A 181 -5.24 -33.10 -23.67
CA LYS A 181 -3.86 -33.60 -23.52
C LYS A 181 -3.14 -32.96 -22.34
N ILE A 182 -2.13 -33.68 -21.85
CA ILE A 182 -1.18 -33.18 -20.86
C ILE A 182 0.07 -32.71 -21.59
N ILE A 183 0.54 -31.50 -21.28
CA ILE A 183 1.64 -30.86 -22.01
C ILE A 183 2.94 -30.93 -21.21
N ARG A 184 2.87 -30.58 -19.91
CA ARG A 184 4.05 -30.45 -19.04
C ARG A 184 3.77 -31.04 -17.67
N THR A 185 4.85 -31.33 -16.96
CA THR A 185 4.83 -31.73 -15.55
C THR A 185 5.74 -30.79 -14.76
N ARG A 186 5.37 -30.52 -13.51
CA ARG A 186 6.19 -29.77 -12.54
C ARG A 186 6.13 -30.46 -11.18
N LYS A 187 7.18 -30.31 -10.37
CA LYS A 187 7.21 -30.70 -8.96
C LYS A 187 7.10 -29.45 -8.11
N ILE A 188 6.20 -29.45 -7.15
CA ILE A 188 6.02 -28.35 -6.20
C ILE A 188 5.90 -28.91 -4.79
N ARG A 189 6.28 -28.11 -3.79
CA ARG A 189 6.16 -28.49 -2.38
C ARG A 189 4.99 -27.73 -1.77
N ILE A 190 3.92 -28.45 -1.43
CA ILE A 190 2.72 -27.91 -0.76
C ILE A 190 2.59 -28.64 0.58
N ASP A 191 2.40 -27.91 1.68
CA ASP A 191 2.31 -28.46 3.05
C ASP A 191 3.45 -29.44 3.40
N GLY A 192 4.67 -29.08 2.98
CA GLY A 192 5.87 -29.88 3.25
C GLY A 192 6.02 -31.16 2.41
N LYS A 193 5.01 -31.53 1.62
CA LYS A 193 5.01 -32.71 0.73
C LYS A 193 5.32 -32.32 -0.71
N ASP A 194 6.15 -33.12 -1.36
CA ASP A 194 6.46 -32.96 -2.79
C ASP A 194 5.33 -33.55 -3.63
N GLN A 195 4.57 -32.69 -4.32
CA GLN A 195 3.48 -33.10 -5.21
C GLN A 195 3.84 -32.82 -6.67
N ARG A 196 3.45 -33.73 -7.56
CA ARG A 196 3.56 -33.54 -9.02
C ARG A 196 2.27 -32.96 -9.55
N GLN A 197 2.39 -31.91 -10.35
CA GLN A 197 1.27 -31.33 -11.10
C GLN A 197 1.52 -31.46 -12.60
N TYR A 198 0.41 -31.51 -13.33
CA TYR A 198 0.37 -31.67 -14.78
C TYR A 198 -0.37 -30.48 -15.39
N LEU A 199 0.21 -29.89 -16.45
CA LEU A 199 -0.44 -28.83 -17.20
C LEU A 199 -1.42 -29.47 -18.18
N VAL A 200 -2.70 -29.26 -17.93
CA VAL A 200 -3.80 -29.89 -18.66
C VAL A 200 -4.40 -28.89 -19.63
N ARG A 201 -4.51 -29.30 -20.90
CA ARG A 201 -5.25 -28.57 -21.93
C ARG A 201 -6.62 -29.18 -22.14
N PHE A 202 -7.65 -28.35 -22.06
CA PHE A 202 -9.03 -28.75 -22.28
C PHE A 202 -9.38 -28.70 -23.77
N ARG A 203 -10.31 -29.56 -24.21
CA ARG A 203 -10.81 -29.52 -25.60
C ARG A 203 -11.56 -28.22 -25.85
N ASN A 204 -11.37 -27.65 -27.04
CA ASN A 204 -12.03 -26.43 -27.50
C ASN A 204 -11.77 -25.17 -26.65
N GLN A 205 -10.71 -25.17 -25.84
CA GLN A 205 -10.27 -24.00 -25.10
C GLN A 205 -8.91 -23.52 -25.60
N THR A 206 -8.69 -22.20 -25.56
CA THR A 206 -7.41 -21.56 -25.86
C THR A 206 -6.38 -21.86 -24.77
N ALA A 207 -5.09 -21.69 -25.09
CA ALA A 207 -3.99 -21.96 -24.18
C ALA A 207 -4.07 -21.14 -22.87
N ASP A 208 -4.76 -20.00 -22.88
CA ASP A 208 -4.94 -19.14 -21.71
C ASP A 208 -5.79 -19.80 -20.61
N LYS A 209 -6.61 -20.80 -20.98
CA LYS A 209 -7.40 -21.59 -20.03
C LYS A 209 -6.70 -22.86 -19.56
N ASP A 210 -5.43 -23.10 -19.92
CA ASP A 210 -4.68 -24.27 -19.46
C ASP A 210 -4.43 -24.17 -17.94
N LYS A 211 -4.79 -25.22 -17.18
CA LYS A 211 -4.69 -25.23 -15.70
C LYS A 211 -3.69 -26.30 -15.23
N TRP A 212 -2.99 -26.01 -14.13
CA TRP A 212 -2.15 -26.97 -13.43
C TRP A 212 -2.98 -27.78 -12.45
N LEU A 213 -3.10 -29.09 -12.68
CA LEU A 213 -3.90 -29.99 -11.87
C LEU A 213 -3.03 -31.10 -11.25
N ALA A 214 -3.40 -31.56 -10.06
CA ALA A 214 -2.84 -32.75 -9.43
C ALA A 214 -3.38 -34.02 -10.11
N GLU A 215 -2.71 -35.16 -9.96
CA GLU A 215 -3.11 -36.45 -10.57
C GLU A 215 -4.58 -36.81 -10.25
N ASP A 216 -5.02 -36.55 -9.02
CA ASP A 216 -6.38 -36.88 -8.54
C ASP A 216 -7.47 -35.92 -9.06
N ALA A 217 -7.07 -34.72 -9.50
CA ALA A 217 -8.00 -33.67 -9.92
C ALA A 217 -8.25 -33.66 -11.45
N ILE A 218 -7.66 -34.61 -12.19
CA ILE A 218 -7.77 -34.67 -13.65
C ILE A 218 -8.89 -35.66 -14.04
N PRO A 219 -9.94 -35.21 -14.74
CA PRO A 219 -10.94 -36.12 -15.32
C PRO A 219 -10.26 -37.12 -16.26
N ASP A 220 -10.55 -38.42 -16.10
CA ASP A 220 -9.91 -39.52 -16.84
C ASP A 220 -8.36 -39.49 -16.83
N GLY A 221 -7.77 -38.97 -15.76
CA GLY A 221 -6.33 -38.72 -15.64
C GLY A 221 -5.44 -39.92 -15.98
N ASN A 222 -5.87 -41.14 -15.62
CA ASN A 222 -5.15 -42.38 -15.90
C ASN A 222 -4.85 -42.60 -17.39
N LEU A 223 -5.81 -42.33 -18.28
CA LEU A 223 -5.62 -42.53 -19.72
C LEU A 223 -4.64 -41.50 -20.29
N HIS A 224 -4.81 -40.24 -19.90
CA HIS A 224 -3.99 -39.13 -20.39
C HIS A 224 -2.56 -39.19 -19.86
N LEU A 225 -2.37 -39.59 -18.59
CA LEU A 225 -1.06 -39.77 -17.99
C LEU A 225 -0.30 -40.94 -18.60
N ARG A 226 -0.99 -42.05 -18.92
CA ARG A 226 -0.36 -43.17 -19.64
C ARG A 226 0.15 -42.75 -21.00
N ARG A 227 -0.66 -42.03 -21.80
CA ARG A 227 -0.25 -41.50 -23.12
C ARG A 227 0.93 -40.53 -23.01
N PHE A 228 0.89 -39.63 -22.03
CA PHE A 228 1.98 -38.66 -21.80
C PHE A 228 3.29 -39.33 -21.37
N ARG A 229 3.22 -40.32 -20.46
CA ARG A 229 4.40 -41.10 -20.03
C ARG A 229 4.95 -41.98 -21.16
N ALA A 230 4.11 -42.42 -22.11
CA ALA A 230 4.54 -43.17 -23.29
C ALA A 230 5.24 -42.25 -24.30
N SER A 231 4.67 -41.08 -24.61
CA SER A 231 5.29 -40.13 -25.54
C SER A 231 6.65 -39.61 -25.01
N ARG A 232 6.74 -39.34 -23.71
CA ARG A 232 8.01 -38.92 -23.08
C ARG A 232 9.11 -39.97 -23.13
N ARG A 233 8.75 -41.25 -23.04
CA ARG A 233 9.72 -42.36 -23.18
C ARG A 233 10.18 -42.53 -24.63
N ALA A 234 9.26 -42.37 -25.60
CA ALA A 234 9.60 -42.42 -27.02
C ALA A 234 10.53 -41.26 -27.44
N GLU A 235 10.27 -40.04 -26.95
CA GLU A 235 11.14 -38.87 -27.15
C GLU A 235 12.56 -39.08 -26.57
N GLN A 236 12.69 -39.81 -25.48
CA GLN A 236 13.99 -40.12 -24.85
C GLN A 236 14.76 -41.24 -25.54
N SER A 237 14.10 -42.13 -26.29
CA SER A 237 14.74 -43.22 -27.03
C SER A 237 15.21 -42.84 -28.44
N HIS A 238 15.00 -41.59 -28.86
CA HIS A 238 15.41 -41.05 -30.17
C HIS A 238 16.52 -39.98 -30.05
N GLN A 239 17.12 -39.85 -28.87
CA GLN A 239 18.35 -39.10 -28.62
C GLN A 239 19.46 -40.08 -28.26
#